data_AF-A0AB74KC49-F1
#
_entry.id   AF-A0AB74KC49-F1
#
_cell.length_a   1.000
_cell.length_b   1.000
_cell.length_c   1.000
_cell.angle_alpha   90.00
_cell.angle_beta   90.00
_cell.angle_gamma   90.00
#
_symmetry.space_group_name_H-M   'P 1'
#
loop_
_entity.id
_entity.type
_entity.pdbx_description
1 polymer ?
#
loop_
_entity_poly.entity_id
_entity_poly.type
_entity_poly.pdbx_seq_one_letter_code
_entity_poly.pdbx_strand_id
1 'polypeptide(L)'
;MTNLLEIQGYHGDRDLVDIPETGEAIYDEPQDPDTEFARTLHRIWQEKGDFSQVSSNSLLEDQLRELNDDDKQSEPEDDQPRDDSLTANDVLELKQSVLRNLGDAQNELAVALDVVNLLLSDTPRHLNEEMQLPIPKQSLGVASIETTELTSYQALKKSKISITTKTESLQSAADIFERASTQIEQVNNQNDTFWSDCLSLRDNNWSLIPSSNIRESAFDLEKAAKDLKVSYAIDEASNEIKSVSTSSFDIKPSKTGKSKLNIPSRRSKRLKLSIINGSTVEICSPSKSSDNIDDLAQNENERITYLLDSLNNAQDASFDEDCFADLLTEANQIPIVITSSAEFIAIELDANRQLTLELVGEEEFIKDDENISVKCDVLLFGLKLLRLRSYRNRANDTNQVMRNLLDLIHYESFLEDLKSLFARMTNLLKLFNVLEAGYYMQKTHASDILGVFFDEKMPSIIGTQAQINFGRG
;
A
#
# COMPACT_ATOMS: atom_id res chain seq x y z
N MET A 1 -72.09 41.76 -22.53
CA MET A 1 -72.97 40.89 -21.74
C MET A 1 -72.48 39.47 -21.92
N THR A 2 -71.56 39.04 -21.05
CA THR A 2 -71.37 37.65 -20.58
C THR A 2 -70.28 37.67 -19.51
N ASN A 3 -70.57 36.99 -18.41
CA ASN A 3 -70.02 37.21 -17.08
C ASN A 3 -68.64 36.59 -16.87
N LEU A 4 -67.81 37.32 -16.11
CA LEU A 4 -66.80 36.79 -15.21
C LEU A 4 -67.48 35.92 -14.15
N LEU A 5 -67.01 34.69 -13.98
CA LEU A 5 -67.17 33.92 -12.76
C LEU A 5 -65.78 33.54 -12.30
N GLU A 6 -65.35 34.22 -11.24
CA GLU A 6 -64.21 33.90 -10.41
C GLU A 6 -64.28 32.43 -9.97
N ILE A 7 -63.18 31.71 -10.15
CA ILE A 7 -62.86 30.55 -9.32
C ILE A 7 -61.63 30.95 -8.53
N GLN A 8 -61.86 31.66 -7.43
CA GLN A 8 -60.96 31.66 -6.28
C GLN A 8 -61.12 30.34 -5.54
N GLY A 9 -60.01 29.74 -5.13
CA GLY A 9 -59.98 28.77 -4.03
C GLY A 9 -59.57 27.36 -4.42
N TYR A 10 -58.26 27.16 -4.66
CA TYR A 10 -57.54 26.00 -4.14
C TYR A 10 -56.02 26.27 -4.18
N HIS A 11 -55.43 26.59 -3.04
CA HIS A 11 -53.98 26.54 -2.85
C HIS A 11 -53.70 25.34 -1.95
N GLY A 12 -53.53 24.17 -2.59
CA GLY A 12 -53.12 22.96 -1.89
C GLY A 12 -51.68 23.08 -1.42
N ASP A 13 -51.43 22.66 -0.17
CA ASP A 13 -50.13 22.44 0.48
C ASP A 13 -48.98 23.33 -0.01
N ARG A 14 -49.13 24.65 0.13
CA ARG A 14 -48.00 25.59 0.01
C ARG A 14 -47.74 26.21 1.37
N ASP A 15 -46.50 26.06 1.84
CA ASP A 15 -46.06 26.69 3.07
C ASP A 15 -46.09 28.22 2.92
N LEU A 16 -46.63 28.88 3.94
CA LEU A 16 -46.94 30.30 3.92
C LEU A 16 -45.73 31.05 4.47
N VAL A 17 -45.08 31.87 3.63
CA VAL A 17 -43.78 32.48 3.96
C VAL A 17 -43.95 33.79 4.72
N ASP A 18 -44.85 34.67 4.26
CA ASP A 18 -45.16 35.93 4.96
C ASP A 18 -46.51 36.54 4.53
N ILE A 19 -47.10 37.38 5.38
CA ILE A 19 -48.31 38.16 5.08
C ILE A 19 -48.00 39.66 5.26
N PRO A 20 -47.74 40.42 4.18
CA PRO A 20 -47.57 41.87 4.28
C PRO A 20 -48.88 42.59 4.64
N GLU A 21 -48.79 43.83 5.15
CA GLU A 21 -49.93 44.67 5.62
C GLU A 21 -51.00 44.96 4.54
N THR A 22 -50.73 44.62 3.28
CA THR A 22 -51.68 44.70 2.16
C THR A 22 -52.63 43.49 2.08
N GLY A 23 -52.47 42.48 2.92
CA GLY A 23 -53.46 41.41 3.14
C GLY A 23 -53.48 40.27 2.12
N GLU A 24 -52.53 40.21 1.19
CA GLU A 24 -52.34 39.07 0.29
C GLU A 24 -51.18 38.19 0.80
N ALA A 25 -51.47 36.91 1.08
CA ALA A 25 -50.47 35.96 1.56
C ALA A 25 -49.51 35.55 0.44
N ILE A 26 -48.20 35.66 0.68
CA ILE A 26 -47.17 35.22 -0.25
C ILE A 26 -46.81 33.76 0.08
N TYR A 27 -47.01 32.89 -0.90
CA TYR A 27 -46.64 31.47 -0.84
C TYR A 27 -45.32 31.25 -1.56
N ASP A 28 -44.55 30.25 -1.14
CA ASP A 28 -43.30 29.89 -1.83
C ASP A 28 -43.56 29.54 -3.31
N GLU A 29 -42.65 30.00 -4.18
CA GLU A 29 -42.66 29.58 -5.59
C GLU A 29 -42.29 28.09 -5.68
N PRO A 30 -42.99 27.29 -6.50
CA PRO A 30 -42.69 25.87 -6.63
C PRO A 30 -41.26 25.69 -7.13
N GLN A 31 -40.40 25.12 -6.29
CA GLN A 31 -39.03 24.82 -6.68
C GLN A 31 -39.01 23.72 -7.75
N ASP A 32 -38.07 23.85 -8.67
CA ASP A 32 -37.85 22.86 -9.73
C ASP A 32 -37.40 21.54 -9.07
N PRO A 33 -38.06 20.40 -9.31
CA PRO A 33 -37.71 19.11 -8.69
C PRO A 33 -36.23 18.74 -8.85
N ASP A 34 -35.58 19.21 -9.92
CA ASP A 34 -34.15 19.01 -10.15
C ASP A 34 -33.27 19.72 -9.10
N THR A 35 -33.72 20.87 -8.60
CA THR A 35 -33.00 21.64 -7.56
C THR A 35 -33.16 21.03 -6.16
N GLU A 36 -34.33 20.48 -5.84
CA GLU A 36 -34.57 19.75 -4.59
C GLU A 36 -33.80 18.43 -4.56
N PHE A 37 -33.79 17.71 -5.68
CA PHE A 37 -33.02 16.49 -5.84
C PHE A 37 -31.52 16.77 -5.70
N ALA A 38 -30.99 17.81 -6.34
CA ALA A 38 -29.58 18.20 -6.22
C ALA A 38 -29.19 18.57 -4.78
N ARG A 39 -30.06 19.29 -4.04
CA ARG A 39 -29.82 19.58 -2.62
C ARG A 39 -29.83 18.33 -1.76
N THR A 40 -30.75 17.41 -2.03
CA THR A 40 -30.85 16.14 -1.31
C THR A 40 -29.63 15.27 -1.56
N LEU A 41 -29.16 15.16 -2.81
CA LEU A 41 -27.92 14.49 -3.13
C LEU A 41 -26.71 15.13 -2.45
N HIS A 42 -26.63 16.45 -2.45
CA HIS A 42 -25.52 17.16 -1.80
C HIS A 42 -25.53 16.92 -0.29
N ARG A 43 -26.71 16.88 0.34
CA ARG A 43 -26.88 16.52 1.74
C ARG A 43 -26.44 15.10 2.04
N ILE A 44 -26.88 14.12 1.24
CA ILE A 44 -26.49 12.71 1.43
C ILE A 44 -24.97 12.56 1.25
N TRP A 45 -24.37 13.27 0.30
CA TRP A 45 -22.91 13.26 0.12
C TRP A 45 -22.17 13.81 1.34
N GLN A 46 -22.67 14.89 1.95
CA GLN A 46 -22.06 15.45 3.17
C GLN A 46 -22.21 14.50 4.37
N GLU A 47 -23.36 13.84 4.50
CA GLU A 47 -23.67 12.96 5.64
C GLU A 47 -23.02 11.57 5.51
N LYS A 48 -22.92 11.01 4.29
CA LYS A 48 -22.50 9.62 4.04
C LYS A 48 -21.22 9.49 3.22
N GLY A 49 -20.70 10.57 2.66
CA GLY A 49 -19.51 10.55 1.82
C GLY A 49 -19.77 9.95 0.43
N ASP A 50 -18.90 9.04 0.00
CA ASP A 50 -18.95 8.44 -1.33
C ASP A 50 -20.16 7.51 -1.51
N PHE A 51 -20.99 7.77 -2.53
CA PHE A 51 -22.18 6.98 -2.84
C PHE A 51 -21.88 5.50 -3.13
N SER A 52 -20.65 5.16 -3.53
CA SER A 52 -20.24 3.78 -3.78
C SER A 52 -20.30 2.90 -2.52
N GLN A 53 -20.18 3.52 -1.34
CA GLN A 53 -20.18 2.84 -0.04
C GLN A 53 -21.58 2.75 0.58
N VAL A 54 -22.55 3.50 0.04
CA VAL A 54 -23.95 3.49 0.49
C VAL A 54 -24.64 2.24 -0.06
N SER A 55 -24.64 1.18 0.74
CA SER A 55 -25.39 -0.05 0.48
C SER A 55 -26.63 -0.15 1.36
N SER A 56 -27.64 -0.93 0.95
CA SER A 56 -28.82 -1.20 1.77
C SER A 56 -28.47 -1.72 3.17
N ASN A 57 -27.38 -2.48 3.28
CA ASN A 57 -26.92 -3.04 4.55
C ASN A 57 -26.31 -1.96 5.45
N SER A 58 -25.56 -1.00 4.89
CA SER A 58 -25.04 0.15 5.66
C SER A 58 -26.16 1.04 6.22
N LEU A 59 -27.23 1.28 5.43
CA LEU A 59 -28.37 2.09 5.87
C LEU A 59 -29.19 1.39 6.97
N LEU A 60 -29.29 0.06 6.89
CA LEU A 60 -29.93 -0.74 7.95
C LEU A 60 -29.10 -0.76 9.22
N GLU A 61 -27.77 -0.83 9.11
CA GLU A 61 -26.87 -0.77 10.26
C GLU A 61 -26.92 0.60 10.94
N ASP A 62 -26.98 1.69 10.18
CA ASP A 62 -27.14 3.04 10.70
C ASP A 62 -28.51 3.25 11.38
N GLN A 63 -29.60 2.75 10.80
CA GLN A 63 -30.91 2.76 11.47
C GLN A 63 -30.90 1.95 12.78
N LEU A 64 -30.17 0.84 12.83
CA LEU A 64 -30.02 0.06 14.05
C LEU A 64 -29.14 0.75 15.08
N ARG A 65 -28.17 1.58 14.67
CA ARG A 65 -27.36 2.40 15.58
C ARG A 65 -28.17 3.56 16.17
N GLU A 66 -28.95 4.26 15.34
CA GLU A 66 -29.85 5.34 15.79
C GLU A 66 -30.91 4.84 16.79
N LEU A 67 -31.40 3.60 16.63
CA LEU A 67 -32.34 2.98 17.57
C LEU A 67 -31.71 2.56 18.90
N ASN A 68 -30.38 2.49 19.00
CA ASN A 68 -29.65 2.06 20.20
C ASN A 68 -28.98 3.23 20.95
N ASP A 69 -28.99 4.46 20.41
CA ASP A 69 -28.28 5.62 20.97
C ASP A 69 -29.09 6.45 21.99
N ASP A 70 -30.33 6.05 22.31
CA ASP A 70 -31.13 6.72 23.36
C ASP A 70 -30.66 6.41 24.81
N ASP A 71 -29.62 5.60 25.01
CA ASP A 71 -29.23 5.10 26.35
C ASP A 71 -27.73 5.22 26.71
N LYS A 72 -26.95 6.08 26.04
CA LYS A 72 -25.57 6.39 26.46
C LYS A 72 -25.32 7.89 26.62
N GLN A 73 -25.30 8.30 27.89
CA GLN A 73 -24.71 9.57 28.32
C GLN A 73 -23.28 9.67 27.82
N SER A 74 -23.01 10.79 27.14
CA SER A 74 -21.72 11.21 26.62
C SER A 74 -20.66 11.29 27.72
N GLU A 75 -19.67 10.40 27.64
CA GLU A 75 -18.35 10.67 28.22
C GLU A 75 -17.67 11.74 27.36
N PRO A 76 -16.90 12.68 27.97
CA PRO A 76 -16.19 13.69 27.23
C PRO A 76 -15.14 13.01 26.34
N GLU A 77 -15.19 13.32 25.04
CA GLU A 77 -14.16 12.96 24.07
C GLU A 77 -12.79 13.38 24.61
N ASP A 78 -11.99 12.36 24.91
CA ASP A 78 -10.57 12.49 25.16
C ASP A 78 -9.94 13.12 23.90
N ASP A 79 -9.28 14.26 24.08
CA ASP A 79 -8.52 14.98 23.04
C ASP A 79 -7.43 14.05 22.50
N GLN A 80 -7.79 13.19 21.54
CA GLN A 80 -6.79 12.50 20.74
C GLN A 80 -5.99 13.57 19.98
N PRO A 81 -4.65 13.46 19.96
CA PRO A 81 -3.82 14.35 19.16
C PRO A 81 -4.30 14.22 17.72
N ARG A 82 -4.90 15.30 17.20
CA ARG A 82 -5.28 15.39 15.80
C ARG A 82 -4.03 15.12 14.98
N ASP A 83 -4.17 14.22 14.03
CA ASP A 83 -3.13 13.93 13.05
C ASP A 83 -2.96 15.20 12.22
N ASP A 84 -2.04 16.09 12.63
CA ASP A 84 -1.70 17.37 11.98
C ASP A 84 -1.00 17.14 10.63
N SER A 85 -1.27 16.03 9.95
CA SER A 85 -0.89 15.84 8.57
C SER A 85 -1.89 16.62 7.72
N LEU A 86 -1.50 17.81 7.27
CA LEU A 86 -2.32 18.59 6.33
C LEU A 86 -2.64 17.71 5.12
N THR A 87 -3.93 17.47 4.88
CA THR A 87 -4.40 16.77 3.70
C THR A 87 -4.11 17.63 2.47
N ALA A 88 -3.94 17.02 1.29
CA ALA A 88 -3.75 17.76 0.06
C ALA A 88 -4.84 18.83 -0.18
N ASN A 89 -6.06 18.56 0.28
CA ASN A 89 -7.18 19.50 0.25
C ASN A 89 -6.96 20.68 1.19
N ASP A 90 -6.50 20.45 2.41
CA ASP A 90 -6.18 21.51 3.38
C ASP A 90 -5.08 22.44 2.86
N VAL A 91 -4.08 21.88 2.16
CA VAL A 91 -3.03 22.68 1.50
C VAL A 91 -3.60 23.53 0.36
N LEU A 92 -4.54 22.98 -0.42
CA LEU A 92 -5.21 23.72 -1.48
C LEU A 92 -6.10 24.84 -0.93
N GLU A 93 -6.83 24.58 0.15
CA GLU A 93 -7.61 25.60 0.86
C GLU A 93 -6.71 26.69 1.44
N LEU A 94 -5.61 26.31 2.08
CA LEU A 94 -4.62 27.27 2.58
C LEU A 94 -4.06 28.12 1.44
N LYS A 95 -3.70 27.50 0.31
CA LYS A 95 -3.22 28.21 -0.88
C LYS A 95 -4.28 29.19 -1.40
N GLN A 96 -5.54 28.78 -1.47
CA GLN A 96 -6.63 29.64 -1.93
C GLN A 96 -6.88 30.80 -0.96
N SER A 97 -6.83 30.55 0.34
CA SER A 97 -6.93 31.57 1.40
C SER A 97 -5.80 32.61 1.29
N VAL A 98 -4.55 32.16 1.11
CA VAL A 98 -3.39 33.03 0.91
C VAL A 98 -3.53 33.87 -0.36
N LEU A 99 -3.97 33.27 -1.47
CA LEU A 99 -4.18 34.00 -2.73
C LEU A 99 -5.26 35.08 -2.61
N ARG A 100 -6.35 34.81 -1.89
CA ARG A 100 -7.40 35.80 -1.62
C ARG A 100 -6.86 36.97 -0.82
N ASN A 101 -6.23 36.69 0.33
CA ASN A 101 -5.68 37.74 1.20
C ASN A 101 -4.61 38.58 0.47
N LEU A 102 -3.79 37.94 -0.38
CA LEU A 102 -2.81 38.64 -1.20
C LEU A 102 -3.49 39.51 -2.27
N GLY A 103 -4.57 39.04 -2.89
CA GLY A 103 -5.37 39.82 -3.84
C GLY A 103 -6.00 41.04 -3.18
N ASP A 104 -6.55 40.90 -1.97
CA ASP A 104 -7.11 42.00 -1.19
C ASP A 104 -6.03 43.05 -0.87
N ALA A 105 -4.87 42.61 -0.37
CA ALA A 105 -3.73 43.49 -0.10
C ALA A 105 -3.20 44.17 -1.37
N GLN A 106 -3.16 43.46 -2.50
CA GLN A 106 -2.77 44.04 -3.79
C GLN A 106 -3.75 45.13 -4.23
N ASN A 107 -5.05 44.90 -4.07
CA ASN A 107 -6.08 45.89 -4.42
C ASN A 107 -5.97 47.14 -3.53
N GLU A 108 -5.80 46.98 -2.22
CA GLU A 108 -5.60 48.11 -1.31
C GLU A 108 -4.34 48.91 -1.64
N LEU A 109 -3.24 48.22 -1.94
CA LEU A 109 -1.99 48.86 -2.35
C LEU A 109 -2.10 49.54 -3.71
N ALA A 110 -2.85 48.98 -4.66
CA ALA A 110 -3.12 49.61 -5.95
C ALA A 110 -3.91 50.91 -5.77
N VAL A 111 -4.93 50.92 -4.91
CA VAL A 111 -5.67 52.13 -4.56
C VAL A 111 -4.76 53.17 -3.90
N ALA A 112 -3.91 52.76 -2.95
CA ALA A 112 -2.94 53.67 -2.32
C ALA A 112 -1.95 54.24 -3.35
N LEU A 113 -1.47 53.41 -4.28
CA LEU A 113 -0.58 53.82 -5.37
C LEU A 113 -1.26 54.81 -6.32
N ASP A 114 -2.52 54.58 -6.68
CA ASP A 114 -3.32 55.51 -7.51
C ASP A 114 -3.50 56.88 -6.82
N VAL A 115 -3.76 56.88 -5.51
CA VAL A 115 -3.85 58.12 -4.72
C VAL A 115 -2.50 58.86 -4.70
N VAL A 116 -1.39 58.14 -4.51
CA VAL A 116 -0.04 58.72 -4.54
C VAL A 116 0.30 59.26 -5.93
N ASN A 117 -0.01 58.51 -6.99
CA ASN A 117 0.21 58.95 -8.37
C ASN A 117 -0.62 60.18 -8.71
N LEU A 118 -1.87 60.26 -8.22
CA LEU A 118 -2.72 61.41 -8.41
C LEU A 118 -2.22 62.63 -7.62
N LEU A 119 -1.64 62.43 -6.43
CA LEU A 119 -0.97 63.49 -5.66
C LEU A 119 0.33 63.99 -6.34
N LEU A 120 1.11 63.07 -6.91
CA LEU A 120 2.38 63.36 -7.59
C LEU A 120 2.20 63.88 -9.02
N SER A 121 0.98 63.79 -9.58
CA SER A 121 0.65 64.28 -10.93
C SER A 121 0.88 65.79 -11.12
N ASP A 122 1.07 66.54 -10.02
CA ASP A 122 1.41 67.97 -10.01
C ASP A 122 2.94 68.23 -10.14
N THR A 123 3.77 67.19 -10.02
CA THR A 123 5.22 67.35 -10.13
C THR A 123 5.71 67.21 -11.57
N PRO A 124 6.66 68.06 -12.03
CA PRO A 124 7.10 68.09 -13.43
C PRO A 124 7.83 66.82 -13.90
N ARG A 125 8.14 65.88 -12.99
CA ARG A 125 8.81 64.61 -13.30
C ARG A 125 7.86 63.49 -13.74
N HIS A 126 6.56 63.55 -13.40
CA HIS A 126 5.56 62.49 -13.68
C HIS A 126 4.54 62.84 -14.77
N LEU A 127 4.69 63.98 -15.46
CA LEU A 127 3.76 64.40 -16.52
C LEU A 127 3.66 63.39 -17.70
N ASN A 128 4.70 62.57 -17.89
CA ASN A 128 4.87 61.67 -19.04
C ASN A 128 4.43 60.21 -18.81
N GLU A 129 3.98 59.83 -17.61
CA GLU A 129 3.35 58.52 -17.41
C GLU A 129 1.85 58.63 -17.73
N GLU A 130 1.39 57.83 -18.70
CA GLU A 130 -0.03 57.70 -19.02
C GLU A 130 -0.77 56.96 -17.90
N MET A 131 -1.14 57.71 -16.88
CA MET A 131 -2.03 57.24 -15.81
C MET A 131 -3.44 57.08 -16.37
N GLN A 132 -3.89 55.84 -16.58
CA GLN A 132 -5.22 55.50 -17.10
C GLN A 132 -6.29 55.49 -15.99
N LEU A 133 -6.38 56.57 -15.21
CA LEU A 133 -7.45 56.75 -14.24
C LEU A 133 -8.58 57.57 -14.87
N PRO A 134 -9.87 57.28 -14.58
CA PRO A 134 -11.01 58.05 -15.08
C PRO A 134 -11.15 59.45 -14.44
N ILE A 135 -10.17 59.88 -13.65
CA ILE A 135 -10.14 61.14 -12.89
C ILE A 135 -9.10 62.07 -13.55
N PRO A 136 -9.40 63.36 -13.74
CA PRO A 136 -8.40 64.31 -14.25
C PRO A 136 -7.16 64.37 -13.35
N LYS A 137 -5.98 64.51 -13.97
CA LYS A 137 -4.72 64.81 -13.29
C LYS A 137 -4.91 66.06 -12.40
N GLN A 138 -4.21 66.13 -11.26
CA GLN A 138 -4.25 67.24 -10.29
C GLN A 138 -5.56 67.42 -9.49
N SER A 139 -6.36 66.36 -9.30
CA SER A 139 -7.62 66.45 -8.53
C SER A 139 -7.44 66.49 -6.99
N LEU A 140 -6.25 66.19 -6.46
CA LEU A 140 -5.95 66.24 -5.01
C LEU A 140 -4.85 67.27 -4.73
N GLY A 141 -5.03 68.06 -3.68
CA GLY A 141 -4.03 69.01 -3.18
C GLY A 141 -3.62 68.69 -1.74
N VAL A 142 -2.34 68.84 -1.42
CA VAL A 142 -1.84 68.74 -0.04
C VAL A 142 -2.07 70.08 0.66
N ALA A 143 -2.90 70.08 1.70
CA ALA A 143 -3.03 71.22 2.60
C ALA A 143 -2.19 70.96 3.87
N SER A 144 -1.33 71.91 4.23
CA SER A 144 -0.64 71.89 5.52
C SER A 144 -1.63 72.26 6.62
N ILE A 145 -2.30 71.25 7.16
CA ILE A 145 -3.09 71.39 8.38
C ILE A 145 -2.10 71.26 9.53
N GLU A 146 -2.01 72.28 10.40
CA GLU A 146 -1.29 72.14 11.68
C GLU A 146 -1.88 70.93 12.38
N THR A 147 -1.05 69.91 12.64
CA THR A 147 -1.49 68.68 13.30
C THR A 147 -2.21 69.09 14.58
N THR A 148 -3.53 68.85 14.65
CA THR A 148 -4.26 69.06 15.90
C THR A 148 -3.52 68.27 16.96
N GLU A 149 -2.97 68.96 17.95
CA GLU A 149 -2.24 68.32 19.04
C GLU A 149 -3.16 67.24 19.61
N LEU A 150 -2.79 65.97 19.41
CA LEU A 150 -3.56 64.85 19.95
C LEU A 150 -3.77 65.14 21.42
N THR A 151 -5.03 65.15 21.87
CA THR A 151 -5.31 65.32 23.29
C THR A 151 -4.47 64.30 24.07
N SER A 152 -3.88 64.69 25.20
CA SER A 152 -2.98 63.82 25.99
C SER A 152 -3.55 62.42 26.22
N TYR A 153 -4.87 62.30 26.38
CA TYR A 153 -5.62 61.05 26.44
C TYR A 153 -5.55 60.20 25.16
N GLN A 154 -5.67 60.79 23.97
CA GLN A 154 -5.57 60.10 22.68
C GLN A 154 -4.13 59.61 22.42
N ALA A 155 -3.13 60.41 22.81
CA ALA A 155 -1.72 60.01 22.72
C ALA A 155 -1.41 58.81 23.64
N LEU A 156 -1.90 58.84 24.88
CA LEU A 156 -1.79 57.71 25.82
C LEU A 156 -2.53 56.47 25.31
N LYS A 157 -3.74 56.62 24.76
CA LYS A 157 -4.50 55.50 24.18
C LYS A 157 -3.74 54.85 23.02
N LYS A 158 -3.18 55.66 22.11
CA LYS A 158 -2.38 55.15 20.97
C LYS A 158 -1.10 54.45 21.44
N SER A 159 -0.40 55.01 22.42
CA SER A 159 0.79 54.38 23.01
C SER A 159 0.45 53.06 23.71
N LYS A 160 -0.65 53.02 24.48
CA LYS A 160 -1.12 51.79 25.12
C LYS A 160 -1.40 50.70 24.09
N ILE A 161 -2.15 51.01 23.02
CA ILE A 161 -2.44 50.06 21.94
C ILE A 161 -1.13 49.56 21.31
N SER A 162 -0.19 50.45 21.00
CA SER A 162 1.09 50.06 20.40
C SER A 162 1.94 49.16 21.31
N ILE A 163 1.89 49.38 22.62
CA ILE A 163 2.59 48.52 23.58
C ILE A 163 1.88 47.16 23.66
N THR A 164 0.55 47.14 23.78
CA THR A 164 -0.21 45.90 23.89
C THR A 164 -0.10 45.03 22.64
N THR A 165 -0.16 45.63 21.44
CA THR A 165 0.01 44.88 20.19
C THR A 165 1.43 44.33 20.05
N LYS A 166 2.44 45.07 20.54
CA LYS A 166 3.83 44.60 20.56
C LYS A 166 4.03 43.47 21.58
N THR A 167 3.41 43.54 22.75
CA THR A 167 3.51 42.47 23.74
C THR A 167 2.79 41.22 23.27
N GLU A 168 1.63 41.37 22.64
CA GLU A 168 0.85 40.27 22.07
C GLU A 168 1.60 39.59 20.92
N SER A 169 2.23 40.35 20.02
CA SER A 169 3.03 39.77 18.93
C SER A 169 4.29 39.06 19.44
N LEU A 170 4.93 39.57 20.50
CA LEU A 170 6.07 38.90 21.13
C LEU A 170 5.65 37.62 21.85
N GLN A 171 4.49 37.61 22.51
CA GLN A 171 3.95 36.42 23.13
C GLN A 171 3.59 35.36 22.09
N SER A 172 2.89 35.76 21.01
CA SER A 172 2.58 34.86 19.90
C SER A 172 3.85 34.28 19.25
N ALA A 173 4.90 35.08 19.09
CA ALA A 173 6.18 34.59 18.58
C ALA A 173 6.84 33.59 19.53
N ALA A 174 6.77 33.81 20.85
CA ALA A 174 7.28 32.87 21.84
C ALA A 174 6.54 31.52 21.78
N ASP A 175 5.20 31.55 21.70
CA ASP A 175 4.38 30.34 21.59
C ASP A 175 4.70 29.55 20.30
N ILE A 176 4.95 30.24 19.17
CA ILE A 176 5.36 29.62 17.91
C ILE A 176 6.73 28.93 18.07
N PHE A 177 7.70 29.58 18.71
CA PHE A 177 9.01 28.99 18.95
C PHE A 177 8.95 27.80 19.91
N GLU A 178 8.08 27.84 20.92
CA GLU A 178 7.86 26.71 21.83
C GLU A 178 7.30 25.51 21.06
N ARG A 179 6.24 25.69 20.29
CA ARG A 179 5.66 24.62 19.45
C ARG A 179 6.66 24.07 18.43
N ALA A 180 7.42 24.96 17.78
CA ALA A 180 8.46 24.57 16.85
C ALA A 180 9.56 23.75 17.54
N SER A 181 9.97 24.13 18.76
CA SER A 181 10.94 23.39 19.55
C SER A 181 10.42 22.00 19.91
N THR A 182 9.18 21.89 20.39
CA THR A 182 8.59 20.59 20.74
C THR A 182 8.45 19.69 19.52
N GLN A 183 8.09 20.25 18.36
CA GLN A 183 7.99 19.50 17.11
C GLN A 183 9.38 19.03 16.63
N ILE A 184 10.40 19.88 16.72
CA ILE A 184 11.78 19.50 16.36
C ILE A 184 12.29 18.40 17.30
N GLU A 185 11.99 18.46 18.59
CA GLU A 185 12.36 17.42 19.55
C GLU A 185 11.70 16.07 19.21
N GLN A 186 10.41 16.08 18.89
CA GLN A 186 9.70 14.88 18.44
C GLN A 186 10.31 14.29 17.16
N VAL A 187 10.59 15.13 16.17
CA VAL A 187 11.24 14.71 14.93
C VAL A 187 12.66 14.19 15.18
N ASN A 188 13.41 14.80 16.10
CA ASN A 188 14.75 14.33 16.45
C ASN A 188 14.72 12.96 17.13
N ASN A 189 13.78 12.74 18.06
CA ASN A 189 13.61 11.43 18.71
C ASN A 189 13.24 10.34 17.69
N GLN A 190 12.36 10.65 16.73
CA GLN A 190 12.02 9.74 15.63
C GLN A 190 13.24 9.45 14.74
N ASN A 191 14.00 10.49 14.41
CA ASN A 191 15.22 10.36 13.62
C ASN A 191 16.26 9.49 14.33
N ASP A 192 16.43 9.64 15.65
CA ASP A 192 17.34 8.82 16.46
C ASP A 192 16.94 7.34 16.41
N THR A 193 15.64 7.03 16.55
CA THR A 193 15.14 5.65 16.42
C THR A 193 15.31 5.09 15.00
N PHE A 194 15.11 5.92 13.98
CA PHE A 194 15.31 5.52 12.59
C PHE A 194 16.78 5.17 12.30
N TRP A 195 17.72 6.00 12.77
CA TRP A 195 19.14 5.74 12.58
C TRP A 195 19.63 4.55 13.41
N SER A 196 19.09 4.31 14.62
CA SER A 196 19.41 3.09 15.37
C SER A 196 18.95 1.84 14.63
N ASP A 197 17.74 1.86 14.05
CA ASP A 197 17.21 0.74 13.27
C ASP A 197 18.08 0.51 12.01
N CYS A 198 18.45 1.57 11.28
CA CYS A 198 19.33 1.47 10.11
C CYS A 198 20.72 0.93 10.46
N LEU A 199 21.30 1.38 11.57
CA LEU A 199 22.60 0.88 12.05
C LEU A 199 22.51 -0.60 12.40
N SER A 200 21.45 -1.01 13.11
CA SER A 200 21.25 -2.41 13.47
C SER A 200 21.10 -3.32 12.24
N LEU A 201 20.42 -2.85 11.19
CA LEU A 201 20.28 -3.60 9.93
C LEU A 201 21.62 -3.71 9.20
N ARG A 202 22.41 -2.64 9.20
CA ARG A 202 23.75 -2.66 8.61
C ARG A 202 24.69 -3.60 9.37
N ASP A 203 24.58 -3.67 10.70
CA ASP A 203 25.34 -4.59 11.53
C ASP A 203 24.99 -6.06 11.23
N ASN A 204 23.75 -6.32 10.79
CA ASN A 204 23.28 -7.62 10.30
C ASN A 204 23.60 -7.86 8.81
N ASN A 205 24.48 -7.06 8.20
CA ASN A 205 24.90 -7.14 6.79
C ASN A 205 23.80 -6.90 5.74
N TRP A 206 22.72 -6.20 6.09
CA TRP A 206 21.74 -5.79 5.09
C TRP A 206 22.23 -4.56 4.30
N SER A 207 22.03 -4.61 2.99
CA SER A 207 22.37 -3.53 2.08
C SER A 207 21.35 -2.38 2.16
N LEU A 208 21.84 -1.17 2.48
CA LEU A 208 21.06 0.06 2.48
C LEU A 208 21.37 0.87 1.21
N ILE A 209 20.33 1.26 0.49
CA ILE A 209 20.39 2.03 -0.75
C ILE A 209 19.64 3.36 -0.53
N PRO A 210 20.20 4.52 -0.89
CA PRO A 210 19.46 5.78 -0.82
C PRO A 210 18.24 5.74 -1.75
N SER A 211 17.10 6.24 -1.28
CA SER A 211 15.81 6.10 -1.97
C SER A 211 15.65 7.00 -3.19
N SER A 212 16.59 7.92 -3.43
CA SER A 212 16.51 8.95 -4.46
C SER A 212 16.51 8.37 -5.87
N ASN A 213 15.32 8.35 -6.49
CA ASN A 213 15.15 8.13 -7.92
C ASN A 213 15.46 9.39 -8.75
N ILE A 214 15.87 10.48 -8.12
CA ILE A 214 16.16 11.73 -8.81
C ILE A 214 17.62 11.72 -9.25
N ARG A 215 17.85 11.49 -10.54
CA ARG A 215 19.10 11.82 -11.24
C ARG A 215 19.28 13.34 -11.36
N GLU A 216 19.01 14.09 -10.30
CA GLU A 216 19.37 15.49 -10.23
C GLU A 216 20.82 15.59 -9.77
N SER A 217 21.51 16.57 -10.35
CA SER A 217 22.93 16.83 -10.24
C SER A 217 23.53 16.52 -8.86
N ALA A 218 24.76 16.00 -8.87
CA ALA A 218 25.61 15.63 -7.73
C ALA A 218 25.88 16.72 -6.66
N PHE A 219 25.13 17.83 -6.68
CA PHE A 219 25.25 18.94 -5.74
C PHE A 219 24.23 18.91 -4.59
N ASP A 220 23.23 18.01 -4.60
CA ASP A 220 22.19 17.97 -3.56
C ASP A 220 22.04 16.57 -2.91
N LEU A 221 23.19 16.04 -2.47
CA LEU A 221 23.29 14.73 -1.80
C LEU A 221 22.47 14.69 -0.49
N GLU A 222 22.29 15.84 0.17
CA GLU A 222 21.50 15.99 1.39
C GLU A 222 20.00 15.80 1.16
N LYS A 223 19.49 16.13 -0.03
CA LYS A 223 18.08 15.92 -0.39
C LYS A 223 17.81 14.49 -0.87
N ALA A 224 18.81 13.85 -1.46
CA ALA A 224 18.80 12.46 -1.89
C ALA A 224 18.95 11.45 -0.74
N ALA A 225 19.66 11.82 0.34
CA ALA A 225 19.92 10.97 1.50
C ALA A 225 18.79 10.98 2.56
N LYS A 226 17.67 11.68 2.31
CA LYS A 226 16.60 11.83 3.31
C LYS A 226 15.84 10.55 3.59
N ASP A 227 15.90 9.57 2.70
CA ASP A 227 15.19 8.33 2.86
C ASP A 227 16.05 7.16 2.35
N LEU A 228 16.05 6.08 3.10
CA LEU A 228 16.85 4.89 2.88
C LEU A 228 15.92 3.73 2.55
N LYS A 229 16.34 2.92 1.60
CA LYS A 229 15.69 1.66 1.25
C LYS A 229 16.60 0.51 1.62
N VAL A 230 16.01 -0.58 2.08
CA VAL A 230 16.71 -1.85 2.26
C VAL A 230 16.49 -2.66 0.99
N SER A 231 17.56 -3.08 0.32
CA SER A 231 17.45 -4.12 -0.70
C SER A 231 17.45 -5.47 -0.01
N TYR A 232 16.40 -6.25 -0.27
CA TYR A 232 16.19 -7.56 0.33
C TYR A 232 16.33 -8.71 -0.68
N ALA A 233 16.53 -8.42 -1.98
CA ALA A 233 16.89 -9.44 -2.96
C ALA A 233 18.19 -10.16 -2.60
N ILE A 234 18.28 -11.39 -3.09
CA ILE A 234 19.50 -12.19 -3.10
C ILE A 234 20.55 -11.53 -4.02
N ASP A 235 21.82 -11.58 -3.62
CA ASP A 235 22.93 -10.95 -4.35
C ASP A 235 23.17 -11.58 -5.73
N GLU A 236 22.78 -12.82 -5.96
CA GLU A 236 22.92 -13.48 -7.26
C GLU A 236 21.71 -13.30 -8.18
N ALA A 237 20.63 -12.67 -7.69
CA ALA A 237 19.40 -12.45 -8.44
C ALA A 237 19.60 -11.54 -9.66
N SER A 238 18.63 -11.52 -10.57
CA SER A 238 18.64 -10.66 -11.75
C SER A 238 18.62 -9.17 -11.36
N ASN A 239 19.19 -8.30 -12.21
CA ASN A 239 19.18 -6.86 -11.95
C ASN A 239 17.75 -6.28 -11.94
N GLU A 240 16.85 -6.89 -12.71
CA GLU A 240 15.43 -6.53 -12.76
C GLU A 240 14.81 -6.69 -11.37
N ILE A 241 15.02 -7.86 -10.76
CA ILE A 241 14.46 -8.17 -9.44
C ILE A 241 15.13 -7.35 -8.35
N LYS A 242 16.44 -7.15 -8.40
CA LYS A 242 17.16 -6.27 -7.44
C LYS A 242 16.66 -4.83 -7.45
N SER A 243 16.39 -4.28 -8.64
CA SER A 243 15.87 -2.90 -8.76
C SER A 243 14.46 -2.74 -8.18
N VAL A 244 13.76 -3.86 -8.08
CA VAL A 244 12.34 -3.94 -7.77
C VAL A 244 12.15 -4.30 -6.29
N SER A 245 12.99 -5.17 -5.73
CA SER A 245 13.02 -5.71 -4.35
C SER A 245 13.69 -4.77 -3.35
N THR A 246 13.18 -3.54 -3.28
CA THR A 246 13.58 -2.56 -2.28
C THR A 246 12.41 -2.26 -1.37
N SER A 247 12.61 -2.30 -0.05
CA SER A 247 11.64 -1.86 0.95
C SER A 247 12.04 -0.50 1.51
N SER A 248 11.09 0.42 1.67
CA SER A 248 11.33 1.67 2.38
C SER A 248 10.95 1.53 3.85
N PHE A 249 11.58 2.31 4.72
CA PHE A 249 11.10 2.46 6.10
C PHE A 249 9.82 3.29 6.10
N ASP A 250 8.87 2.94 6.95
CA ASP A 250 7.75 3.82 7.25
C ASP A 250 8.25 4.94 8.18
N ILE A 251 8.39 6.14 7.61
CA ILE A 251 8.82 7.34 8.34
C ILE A 251 7.67 7.87 9.20
N LYS A 252 6.42 7.46 8.94
CA LYS A 252 5.30 7.81 9.81
C LYS A 252 5.29 6.81 10.98
N PRO A 253 5.52 7.25 12.22
CA PRO A 253 5.26 6.38 13.35
C PRO A 253 3.77 6.05 13.32
N SER A 254 3.44 4.80 13.01
CA SER A 254 2.13 4.25 13.35
C SER A 254 1.83 4.61 14.80
N LYS A 255 0.57 4.86 15.16
CA LYS A 255 0.13 5.13 16.56
C LYS A 255 0.68 4.11 17.59
N THR A 256 1.19 2.97 17.10
CA THR A 256 1.82 1.89 17.84
C THR A 256 3.33 2.06 18.12
N GLY A 257 3.98 3.11 17.62
CA GLY A 257 5.44 3.35 17.80
C GLY A 257 6.34 2.31 17.13
N LYS A 258 5.80 1.50 16.21
CA LYS A 258 6.52 0.46 15.49
C LYS A 258 7.05 1.01 14.15
N SER A 259 8.36 0.95 13.95
CA SER A 259 8.97 1.09 12.63
C SER A 259 8.53 -0.11 11.79
N LYS A 260 7.62 0.10 10.83
CA LYS A 260 7.21 -0.95 9.88
C LYS A 260 7.97 -0.74 8.57
N LEU A 261 8.46 -1.82 7.97
CA LEU A 261 8.96 -1.76 6.60
C LEU A 261 7.78 -1.79 5.64
N ASN A 262 7.73 -0.83 4.72
CA ASN A 262 6.74 -0.83 3.67
C ASN A 262 7.20 -1.78 2.56
N ILE A 263 6.75 -3.02 2.66
CA ILE A 263 6.91 -4.02 1.60
C ILE A 263 5.64 -3.97 0.75
N PRO A 264 5.74 -3.77 -0.57
CA PRO A 264 4.57 -3.76 -1.44
C PRO A 264 3.80 -5.08 -1.33
N SER A 265 2.53 -5.03 -0.92
CA SER A 265 1.69 -6.21 -0.63
C SER A 265 1.51 -7.17 -1.82
N ARG A 266 1.82 -6.74 -3.05
CA ARG A 266 1.84 -7.64 -4.22
C ARG A 266 2.97 -8.68 -4.16
N ARG A 267 3.95 -8.52 -3.26
CA ARG A 267 5.15 -9.36 -3.15
C ARG A 267 5.26 -10.16 -1.86
N SER A 268 4.16 -10.30 -1.12
CA SER A 268 4.05 -11.32 -0.07
C SER A 268 3.43 -12.61 -0.59
N LYS A 269 3.55 -12.87 -1.90
CA LYS A 269 3.07 -14.13 -2.48
C LYS A 269 4.14 -15.19 -2.35
N ARG A 270 3.76 -16.40 -1.96
CA ARG A 270 4.63 -17.55 -1.74
C ARG A 270 4.33 -18.64 -2.76
N LEU A 271 5.36 -19.39 -3.13
CA LEU A 271 5.19 -20.50 -4.07
C LEU A 271 4.55 -21.68 -3.34
N LYS A 272 3.35 -22.06 -3.79
CA LYS A 272 2.63 -23.26 -3.35
C LYS A 272 2.74 -24.33 -4.43
N LEU A 273 3.18 -25.52 -4.04
CA LEU A 273 3.18 -26.70 -4.90
C LEU A 273 2.12 -27.68 -4.37
N SER A 274 1.24 -28.09 -5.28
CA SER A 274 0.19 -29.06 -5.01
C SER A 274 0.22 -30.18 -6.05
N ILE A 275 0.01 -31.42 -5.60
CA ILE A 275 -0.08 -32.61 -6.44
C ILE A 275 -1.49 -33.15 -6.29
N ILE A 276 -2.24 -33.18 -7.39
CA ILE A 276 -3.58 -33.73 -7.45
C ILE A 276 -3.47 -35.18 -7.92
N ASN A 277 -3.77 -36.12 -7.02
CA ASN A 277 -3.82 -37.55 -7.29
C ASN A 277 -5.30 -37.98 -7.32
N GLY A 278 -5.96 -37.92 -8.47
CA GLY A 278 -7.36 -38.28 -8.65
C GLY A 278 -8.32 -37.42 -7.80
N SER A 279 -8.63 -37.87 -6.58
CA SER A 279 -9.51 -37.17 -5.63
C SER A 279 -8.79 -36.55 -4.43
N THR A 280 -7.48 -36.78 -4.27
CA THR A 280 -6.71 -36.26 -3.13
C THR A 280 -5.74 -35.19 -3.59
N VAL A 281 -5.75 -34.04 -2.92
CA VAL A 281 -4.80 -32.95 -3.15
C VAL A 281 -3.74 -32.99 -2.04
N GLU A 282 -2.48 -33.19 -2.43
CA GLU A 282 -1.32 -33.17 -1.55
C GLU A 282 -0.56 -31.85 -1.69
N ILE A 283 -0.23 -31.17 -0.59
CA ILE A 283 0.32 -29.80 -0.62
C ILE A 283 1.54 -29.66 0.26
N CYS A 284 2.40 -28.71 -0.09
CA CYS A 284 3.49 -28.24 0.77
C CYS A 284 2.98 -27.65 2.10
N SER A 285 3.81 -27.79 3.13
CA SER A 285 3.62 -27.10 4.40
C SER A 285 3.69 -25.58 4.20
N PRO A 286 2.79 -24.79 4.82
CA PRO A 286 2.96 -23.34 4.89
C PRO A 286 4.28 -23.04 5.56
N SER A 287 5.13 -22.29 4.86
CA SER A 287 6.22 -21.60 5.53
C SER A 287 5.55 -20.69 6.56
N LYS A 288 5.90 -20.84 7.84
CA LYS A 288 5.29 -20.03 8.90
C LYS A 288 5.79 -18.60 8.72
N SER A 289 4.94 -17.65 8.35
CA SER A 289 5.22 -16.25 8.67
C SER A 289 5.01 -16.12 10.17
N SER A 290 5.93 -15.46 10.88
CA SER A 290 5.82 -15.28 12.32
C SER A 290 4.92 -14.11 12.69
N ASP A 291 3.93 -13.79 11.84
CA ASP A 291 2.99 -12.66 12.06
C ASP A 291 2.08 -12.84 13.29
N ASN A 292 2.12 -14.01 13.94
CA ASN A 292 1.45 -14.28 15.21
C ASN A 292 2.29 -13.90 16.45
N ILE A 293 3.26 -12.98 16.34
CA ILE A 293 3.81 -12.34 17.54
C ILE A 293 2.88 -11.18 17.88
N ASP A 294 1.93 -11.49 18.78
CA ASP A 294 1.04 -10.54 19.42
C ASP A 294 1.78 -9.27 19.87
N ASP A 295 1.09 -8.18 19.61
CA ASP A 295 1.35 -6.81 19.99
C ASP A 295 2.06 -6.62 21.33
N LEU A 296 3.30 -6.14 21.28
CA LEU A 296 3.92 -5.11 22.13
C LEU A 296 5.45 -5.31 22.19
N ALA A 297 6.16 -5.00 21.10
CA ALA A 297 7.63 -4.93 21.12
C ALA A 297 8.09 -3.68 21.90
N GLN A 298 8.09 -3.76 23.23
CA GLN A 298 8.51 -2.65 24.09
C GLN A 298 10.04 -2.50 24.06
N ASN A 299 10.78 -3.58 23.78
CA ASN A 299 12.24 -3.59 23.79
C ASN A 299 12.85 -3.32 22.41
N GLU A 300 13.96 -2.57 22.35
CA GLU A 300 14.72 -2.31 21.11
C GLU A 300 15.09 -3.61 20.37
N ASN A 301 15.49 -4.65 21.11
CA ASN A 301 15.86 -5.94 20.53
C ASN A 301 14.68 -6.66 19.85
N GLU A 302 13.47 -6.55 20.41
CA GLU A 302 12.26 -7.18 19.84
C GLU A 302 11.85 -6.49 18.54
N ARG A 303 12.01 -5.16 18.48
CA ARG A 303 11.77 -4.38 17.25
C ARG A 303 12.72 -4.80 16.14
N ILE A 304 14.01 -4.96 16.45
CA ILE A 304 15.01 -5.42 15.48
C ILE A 304 14.69 -6.83 14.99
N THR A 305 14.33 -7.75 15.89
CA THR A 305 13.97 -9.12 15.48
C THR A 305 12.74 -9.15 14.57
N TYR A 306 11.75 -8.28 14.83
CA TYR A 306 10.58 -8.14 13.97
C TYR A 306 10.95 -7.59 12.58
N LEU A 307 11.81 -6.57 12.53
CA LEU A 307 12.31 -6.02 11.26
C LEU A 307 13.08 -7.07 10.46
N LEU A 308 13.95 -7.84 11.11
CA LEU A 308 14.71 -8.92 10.48
C LEU A 308 13.82 -10.05 9.97
N ASP A 309 12.80 -10.46 10.74
CA ASP A 309 11.86 -11.48 10.29
C ASP A 309 11.02 -11.01 9.10
N SER A 310 10.57 -9.75 9.14
CA SER A 310 9.87 -9.12 8.02
C SER A 310 10.74 -9.06 6.76
N LEU A 311 12.05 -8.75 6.89
CA LEU A 311 13.00 -8.76 5.78
C LEU A 311 13.27 -10.17 5.26
N ASN A 312 13.42 -11.16 6.13
CA ASN A 312 13.60 -12.55 5.73
C ASN A 312 12.37 -13.07 4.97
N ASN A 313 11.15 -12.77 5.46
CA ASN A 313 9.91 -13.08 4.76
C ASN A 313 9.88 -12.41 3.37
N ALA A 314 10.23 -11.12 3.29
CA ALA A 314 10.29 -10.40 2.03
C ALA A 314 11.30 -11.01 1.04
N GLN A 315 12.47 -11.42 1.54
CA GLN A 315 13.50 -12.10 0.75
C GLN A 315 13.01 -13.43 0.21
N ASP A 316 12.40 -14.27 1.05
CA ASP A 316 11.84 -15.55 0.65
C ASP A 316 10.74 -15.37 -0.42
N ALA A 317 9.85 -14.40 -0.23
CA ALA A 317 8.78 -14.11 -1.18
C ALA A 317 9.31 -13.58 -2.53
N SER A 318 10.32 -12.71 -2.52
CA SER A 318 10.96 -12.25 -3.76
C SER A 318 11.74 -13.36 -4.47
N PHE A 319 12.33 -14.30 -3.73
CA PHE A 319 12.97 -15.45 -4.32
C PHE A 319 11.96 -16.41 -4.96
N ASP A 320 10.80 -16.60 -4.32
CA ASP A 320 9.71 -17.41 -4.85
C ASP A 320 9.09 -16.79 -6.12
N GLU A 321 8.96 -15.46 -6.17
CA GLU A 321 8.52 -14.73 -7.37
C GLU A 321 9.52 -14.88 -8.54
N ASP A 322 10.82 -14.73 -8.28
CA ASP A 322 11.89 -14.96 -9.27
C ASP A 322 11.83 -16.40 -9.79
N CYS A 323 11.74 -17.36 -8.86
CA CYS A 323 11.68 -18.76 -9.22
C CYS A 323 10.48 -19.03 -10.12
N PHE A 324 9.28 -18.55 -9.75
CA PHE A 324 8.07 -18.73 -10.54
C PHE A 324 8.16 -18.09 -11.93
N ALA A 325 8.74 -16.88 -12.05
CA ALA A 325 8.94 -16.22 -13.34
C ALA A 325 9.77 -17.11 -14.29
N ASP A 326 10.82 -17.74 -13.78
CA ASP A 326 11.64 -18.66 -14.55
C ASP A 326 10.90 -19.96 -14.89
N LEU A 327 10.15 -20.55 -13.94
CA LEU A 327 9.32 -21.73 -14.24
C LEU A 327 8.28 -21.40 -15.33
N LEU A 328 7.75 -20.18 -15.35
CA LEU A 328 6.81 -19.74 -16.38
C LEU A 328 7.48 -19.67 -17.76
N THR A 329 8.70 -19.12 -17.84
CA THR A 329 9.46 -19.12 -19.11
C THR A 329 9.82 -20.52 -19.58
N GLU A 330 10.18 -21.44 -18.67
CA GLU A 330 10.49 -22.84 -18.99
C GLU A 330 9.22 -23.62 -19.36
N ALA A 331 8.11 -23.41 -18.65
CA ALA A 331 6.82 -24.04 -18.92
C ALA A 331 6.34 -23.75 -20.35
N ASN A 332 6.53 -22.51 -20.84
CA ASN A 332 6.21 -22.16 -22.23
C ASN A 332 7.03 -22.92 -23.28
N GLN A 333 8.16 -23.51 -22.91
CA GLN A 333 9.02 -24.31 -23.79
C GLN A 333 8.69 -25.81 -23.75
N ILE A 334 7.96 -26.27 -22.72
CA ILE A 334 7.64 -27.68 -22.51
C ILE A 334 6.22 -27.98 -23.04
N PRO A 335 6.05 -28.93 -23.99
CA PRO A 335 4.75 -29.21 -24.61
C PRO A 335 3.75 -29.99 -23.73
N ILE A 336 4.12 -30.35 -22.50
CA ILE A 336 3.32 -31.17 -21.56
C ILE A 336 2.47 -30.28 -20.60
N VAL A 337 2.65 -28.96 -20.65
CA VAL A 337 1.93 -28.02 -19.80
C VAL A 337 0.51 -27.82 -20.31
N ILE A 338 -0.49 -27.98 -19.43
CA ILE A 338 -1.92 -27.86 -19.80
C ILE A 338 -2.33 -26.38 -19.82
N THR A 339 -1.98 -25.65 -18.77
CA THR A 339 -2.37 -24.25 -18.57
C THR A 339 -1.27 -23.50 -17.85
N SER A 340 -0.85 -22.36 -18.40
CA SER A 340 0.08 -21.42 -17.79
C SER A 340 -0.57 -20.04 -17.69
N SER A 341 -0.64 -19.49 -16.49
CA SER A 341 -1.09 -18.13 -16.17
C SER A 341 0.02 -17.42 -15.39
N ALA A 342 -0.14 -16.10 -15.19
CA ALA A 342 0.80 -15.27 -14.46
C ALA A 342 0.98 -15.67 -12.98
N GLU A 343 0.08 -16.48 -12.42
CA GLU A 343 0.09 -16.88 -11.00
C GLU A 343 -0.15 -18.39 -10.81
N PHE A 344 -0.29 -19.15 -11.90
CA PHE A 344 -0.68 -20.57 -11.86
C PHE A 344 -0.09 -21.35 -13.03
N ILE A 345 0.51 -22.51 -12.78
CA ILE A 345 1.00 -23.45 -13.79
C ILE A 345 0.47 -24.84 -13.47
N ALA A 346 -0.25 -25.47 -14.39
CA ALA A 346 -0.71 -26.86 -14.29
C ALA A 346 -0.04 -27.75 -15.34
N ILE A 347 0.49 -28.88 -14.88
CA ILE A 347 1.19 -29.88 -15.68
C ILE A 347 0.50 -31.22 -15.52
N GLU A 348 0.17 -31.86 -16.64
CA GLU A 348 -0.32 -33.24 -16.64
C GLU A 348 0.86 -34.18 -16.53
N LEU A 349 0.85 -35.04 -15.51
CA LEU A 349 1.88 -36.08 -15.33
C LEU A 349 1.39 -37.43 -15.88
N ASP A 350 0.11 -37.75 -15.62
CA ASP A 350 -0.57 -38.96 -16.07
C ASP A 350 -2.10 -38.70 -16.09
N ALA A 351 -2.90 -39.63 -16.62
CA ALA A 351 -4.35 -39.47 -16.77
C ALA A 351 -5.11 -39.11 -15.48
N ASN A 352 -4.52 -39.41 -14.30
CA ASN A 352 -5.09 -39.12 -12.99
C ASN A 352 -4.19 -38.25 -12.10
N ARG A 353 -3.07 -37.72 -12.61
CA ARG A 353 -2.09 -36.96 -11.82
C ARG A 353 -1.80 -35.61 -12.45
N GLN A 354 -1.99 -34.54 -11.67
CA GLN A 354 -1.67 -33.18 -12.09
C GLN A 354 -0.77 -32.52 -11.05
N LEU A 355 0.26 -31.83 -11.52
CA LEU A 355 1.12 -30.97 -10.71
C LEU A 355 0.69 -29.53 -10.93
N THR A 356 0.37 -28.83 -9.84
CA THR A 356 -0.06 -27.44 -9.84
C THR A 356 0.92 -26.60 -9.02
N LEU A 357 1.43 -25.53 -9.65
CA LEU A 357 2.32 -24.55 -9.05
C LEU A 357 1.59 -23.22 -9.03
N GLU A 358 1.35 -22.68 -7.84
CA GLU A 358 0.58 -21.46 -7.64
C GLU A 358 1.40 -20.43 -6.86
N LEU A 359 1.30 -19.15 -7.23
CA LEU A 359 1.88 -18.06 -6.47
C LEU A 359 0.77 -17.42 -5.62
N VAL A 360 0.70 -17.82 -4.35
CA VAL A 360 -0.47 -17.61 -3.48
C VAL A 360 -0.13 -16.62 -2.36
N GLY A 361 -1.06 -15.73 -2.02
CA GLY A 361 -0.93 -14.84 -0.85
C GLY A 361 -1.07 -15.60 0.47
N GLU A 362 -0.63 -15.02 1.58
CA GLU A 362 -0.68 -15.65 2.90
C GLU A 362 -2.10 -16.09 3.33
N GLU A 363 -3.15 -15.37 2.88
CA GLU A 363 -4.56 -15.65 3.20
C GLU A 363 -5.14 -16.86 2.45
N GLU A 364 -4.56 -17.27 1.32
CA GLU A 364 -5.11 -18.30 0.43
C GLU A 364 -4.34 -19.63 0.51
N PHE A 365 -3.35 -19.74 1.41
CA PHE A 365 -2.40 -20.85 1.42
C PHE A 365 -3.02 -22.21 1.80
N ILE A 366 -4.02 -22.24 2.67
CA ILE A 366 -4.67 -23.48 3.16
C ILE A 366 -6.15 -23.46 2.80
N LYS A 367 -6.60 -24.46 2.02
CA LYS A 367 -8.03 -24.78 1.87
C LYS A 367 -8.34 -26.04 2.69
N ASP A 368 -9.54 -26.11 3.28
CA ASP A 368 -9.94 -27.12 4.27
C ASP A 368 -9.87 -28.61 3.80
N ASP A 369 -9.70 -28.85 2.49
CA ASP A 369 -9.68 -30.20 1.86
C ASP A 369 -8.26 -30.72 1.52
N GLU A 370 -7.20 -30.02 1.93
CA GLU A 370 -5.83 -30.25 1.46
C GLU A 370 -4.97 -31.03 2.48
N ASN A 371 -4.30 -32.12 2.05
CA ASN A 371 -3.41 -32.90 2.92
C ASN A 371 -1.95 -32.44 2.78
N ILE A 372 -1.27 -32.17 3.89
CA ILE A 372 0.16 -31.81 3.89
C ILE A 372 1.00 -33.06 3.60
N SER A 373 1.80 -33.01 2.53
CA SER A 373 2.66 -34.12 2.11
C SER A 373 4.14 -33.73 2.16
N VAL A 374 4.94 -34.53 2.87
CA VAL A 374 6.40 -34.37 2.95
C VAL A 374 7.05 -34.47 1.57
N LYS A 375 6.40 -35.16 0.61
CA LYS A 375 6.88 -35.24 -0.78
C LYS A 375 6.87 -33.88 -1.45
N CYS A 376 5.79 -33.12 -1.29
CA CYS A 376 5.65 -31.79 -1.86
C CYS A 376 6.69 -30.83 -1.26
N ASP A 377 6.97 -30.93 0.05
CA ASP A 377 8.02 -30.15 0.71
C ASP A 377 9.41 -30.44 0.11
N VAL A 378 9.76 -31.72 -0.08
CA VAL A 378 11.04 -32.09 -0.69
C VAL A 378 11.16 -31.58 -2.13
N LEU A 379 10.08 -31.64 -2.91
CA LEU A 379 10.05 -31.11 -4.27
C LEU A 379 10.20 -29.59 -4.29
N LEU A 380 9.51 -28.86 -3.40
CA LEU A 380 9.63 -27.41 -3.28
C LEU A 380 11.06 -27.01 -2.88
N PHE A 381 11.64 -27.63 -1.85
CA PHE A 381 13.03 -27.37 -1.46
C PHE A 381 14.02 -27.75 -2.56
N GLY A 382 13.79 -28.86 -3.26
CA GLY A 382 14.59 -29.26 -4.42
C GLY A 382 14.55 -28.21 -5.54
N LEU A 383 13.38 -27.66 -5.83
CA LEU A 383 13.19 -26.60 -6.81
C LEU A 383 13.92 -25.30 -6.41
N LYS A 384 13.80 -24.88 -5.15
CA LYS A 384 14.57 -23.76 -4.60
C LYS A 384 16.08 -23.98 -4.71
N LEU A 385 16.58 -25.18 -4.42
CA LEU A 385 18.00 -25.53 -4.56
C LEU A 385 18.47 -25.51 -6.02
N LEU A 386 17.68 -26.05 -6.94
CA LEU A 386 17.99 -25.97 -8.38
C LEU A 386 18.05 -24.53 -8.87
N ARG A 387 17.19 -23.66 -8.34
CA ARG A 387 17.24 -22.23 -8.65
C ARG A 387 18.53 -21.59 -8.14
N LEU A 388 18.93 -21.83 -6.90
CA LEU A 388 20.21 -21.34 -6.37
C LEU A 388 21.40 -21.83 -7.21
N ARG A 389 21.35 -23.07 -7.71
CA ARG A 389 22.34 -23.58 -8.66
C ARG A 389 22.33 -22.81 -9.98
N SER A 390 21.16 -22.49 -10.53
CA SER A 390 21.07 -21.69 -11.76
C SER A 390 21.69 -20.30 -11.59
N TYR A 391 21.50 -19.65 -10.44
CA TYR A 391 22.15 -18.37 -10.15
C TYR A 391 23.67 -18.45 -10.17
N ARG A 392 24.23 -19.53 -9.59
CA ARG A 392 25.67 -19.78 -9.62
C ARG A 392 26.20 -20.09 -11.03
N ASN A 393 25.40 -20.77 -11.85
CA ASN A 393 25.81 -21.28 -13.17
C ASN A 393 25.29 -20.44 -14.35
N ARG A 394 25.01 -19.16 -14.14
CA ARG A 394 24.41 -18.22 -15.12
C ARG A 394 25.11 -18.14 -16.49
N ALA A 395 26.31 -18.69 -16.64
CA ALA A 395 27.02 -18.81 -17.92
C ALA A 395 26.51 -19.93 -18.83
N ASN A 396 25.74 -20.89 -18.32
CA ASN A 396 25.15 -21.99 -19.08
C ASN A 396 23.64 -21.79 -19.19
N ASP A 397 23.16 -21.29 -20.33
CA ASP A 397 21.77 -20.91 -20.66
C ASP A 397 20.72 -22.04 -20.57
N THR A 398 21.05 -23.22 -20.06
CA THR A 398 20.09 -24.31 -19.92
C THR A 398 19.50 -24.32 -18.51
N ASN A 399 18.63 -23.34 -18.24
CA ASN A 399 17.71 -23.37 -17.09
C ASN A 399 16.69 -24.49 -17.32
N GLN A 400 17.05 -25.72 -16.92
CA GLN A 400 16.21 -26.92 -17.02
C GLN A 400 15.70 -27.33 -15.64
N VAL A 401 15.16 -26.39 -14.87
CA VAL A 401 14.74 -26.63 -13.49
C VAL A 401 13.47 -27.49 -13.48
N MET A 402 12.48 -27.12 -14.28
CA MET A 402 11.23 -27.86 -14.43
C MET A 402 11.46 -29.22 -15.07
N ARG A 403 12.33 -29.33 -16.07
CA ARG A 403 12.63 -30.61 -16.71
C ARG A 403 13.24 -31.62 -15.73
N ASN A 404 14.19 -31.19 -14.90
CA ASN A 404 14.81 -32.07 -13.90
C ASN A 404 13.80 -32.53 -12.84
N LEU A 405 12.86 -31.65 -12.46
CA LEU A 405 11.77 -32.01 -11.55
C LEU A 405 10.80 -33.01 -12.20
N LEU A 406 10.45 -32.79 -13.46
CA LEU A 406 9.57 -33.68 -14.21
C LEU A 406 10.21 -35.06 -14.40
N ASP A 407 11.51 -35.13 -14.70
CA ASP A 407 12.25 -36.38 -14.81
C ASP A 407 12.25 -37.16 -13.47
N LEU A 408 12.33 -36.47 -12.33
CA LEU A 408 12.23 -37.10 -11.01
C LEU A 408 10.83 -37.67 -10.74
N ILE A 409 9.78 -36.93 -11.09
CA ILE A 409 8.40 -37.38 -10.90
C ILE A 409 8.08 -38.55 -11.85
N HIS A 410 8.51 -38.47 -13.11
CA HIS A 410 8.39 -39.57 -14.06
C HIS A 410 9.15 -40.82 -13.60
N TYR A 411 10.32 -40.65 -12.99
CA TYR A 411 11.07 -41.75 -12.41
C TYR A 411 10.30 -42.40 -11.25
N GLU A 412 9.68 -41.62 -10.36
CA GLU A 412 8.83 -42.17 -9.28
C GLU A 412 7.63 -42.94 -9.85
N SER A 413 6.93 -42.37 -10.84
CA SER A 413 5.81 -43.04 -11.51
C SER A 413 6.23 -44.37 -12.13
N PHE A 414 7.37 -44.38 -12.82
CA PHE A 414 7.95 -45.60 -13.40
C PHE A 414 8.30 -46.66 -12.34
N LEU A 415 8.78 -46.26 -11.16
CA LEU A 415 9.02 -47.19 -10.05
C LEU A 415 7.73 -47.80 -9.49
N GLU A 416 6.67 -47.01 -9.38
CA GLU A 416 5.35 -47.50 -8.95
C GLU A 416 4.77 -48.50 -9.96
N ASP A 417 4.89 -48.21 -11.25
CA ASP A 417 4.47 -49.10 -12.33
C ASP A 417 5.26 -50.41 -12.31
N LEU A 418 6.59 -50.35 -12.17
CA LEU A 418 7.43 -51.53 -12.02
C LEU A 418 7.02 -52.36 -10.80
N LYS A 419 6.76 -51.71 -9.66
CA LYS A 419 6.31 -52.39 -8.44
C LYS A 419 4.96 -53.07 -8.67
N SER A 420 4.03 -52.42 -9.36
CA SER A 420 2.73 -53.00 -9.70
C SER A 420 2.88 -54.20 -10.64
N LEU A 421 3.80 -54.15 -11.60
CA LEU A 421 4.09 -55.21 -12.55
C LEU A 421 4.74 -56.40 -11.85
N PHE A 422 5.72 -56.18 -10.97
CA PHE A 422 6.30 -57.23 -10.13
C PHE A 422 5.24 -57.86 -9.21
N ALA A 423 4.35 -57.07 -8.62
CA ALA A 423 3.24 -57.58 -7.82
C ALA A 423 2.31 -58.48 -8.66
N ARG A 424 1.89 -58.03 -9.85
CA ARG A 424 1.09 -58.84 -10.79
C ARG A 424 1.81 -60.14 -11.18
N MET A 425 3.11 -60.06 -11.45
CA MET A 425 3.91 -61.23 -11.81
C MET A 425 4.02 -62.22 -10.64
N THR A 426 4.22 -61.75 -9.40
CA THR A 426 4.20 -62.64 -8.22
C THR A 426 2.83 -63.27 -7.98
N ASN A 427 1.73 -62.55 -8.25
CA ASN A 427 0.39 -63.12 -8.15
C ASN A 427 0.13 -64.19 -9.21
N LEU A 428 0.60 -64.00 -10.45
CA LEU A 428 0.53 -65.03 -11.49
C LEU A 428 1.37 -66.26 -11.11
N LEU A 429 2.57 -66.07 -10.58
CA LEU A 429 3.45 -67.16 -10.15
C LEU A 429 2.85 -67.96 -8.99
N LYS A 430 2.15 -67.30 -8.05
CA LYS A 430 1.36 -67.98 -7.02
C LYS A 430 0.21 -68.80 -7.61
N LEU A 431 -0.42 -68.31 -8.68
CA LEU A 431 -1.48 -69.04 -9.40
C LEU A 431 -0.95 -70.32 -10.08
N PHE A 432 0.34 -70.34 -10.46
CA PHE A 432 1.04 -71.50 -11.02
C PHE A 432 1.70 -72.42 -9.97
N ASN A 433 1.32 -72.32 -8.68
CA ASN A 433 1.84 -73.15 -7.57
C ASN A 433 3.35 -73.06 -7.29
N VAL A 434 3.98 -71.89 -7.53
CA VAL A 434 5.34 -71.63 -7.03
C VAL A 434 5.26 -71.17 -5.56
N LEU A 435 5.81 -71.96 -4.64
CA LEU A 435 5.60 -71.81 -3.18
C LEU A 435 6.29 -70.59 -2.54
N GLU A 436 7.37 -70.06 -3.11
CA GLU A 436 8.02 -68.84 -2.61
C GLU A 436 8.48 -67.95 -3.78
N ALA A 437 7.68 -66.92 -4.08
CA ALA A 437 8.04 -65.84 -4.99
C ALA A 437 7.99 -64.50 -4.24
N GLY A 438 9.17 -63.93 -4.00
CA GLY A 438 9.35 -62.60 -3.42
C GLY A 438 10.14 -61.71 -4.37
N TYR A 439 9.79 -60.43 -4.45
CA TYR A 439 10.58 -59.42 -5.15
C TYR A 439 11.24 -58.50 -4.12
N TYR A 440 12.52 -58.17 -4.34
CA TYR A 440 13.24 -57.16 -3.57
C TYR A 440 13.66 -56.05 -4.53
N MET A 441 13.22 -54.83 -4.24
CA MET A 441 13.60 -53.63 -4.98
C MET A 441 14.39 -52.74 -4.04
N GLN A 442 15.68 -52.58 -4.30
CA GLN A 442 16.51 -51.67 -3.52
C GLN A 442 16.25 -50.24 -4.01
N LYS A 443 15.70 -49.39 -3.14
CA LYS A 443 15.58 -47.95 -3.46
C LYS A 443 16.99 -47.36 -3.63
N THR A 444 17.14 -46.49 -4.62
CA THR A 444 18.37 -45.75 -4.90
C THR A 444 18.87 -45.01 -3.65
N HIS A 445 20.20 -44.90 -3.51
CA HIS A 445 20.79 -44.21 -2.38
C HIS A 445 20.37 -42.74 -2.42
N ALA A 446 19.96 -42.18 -1.27
CA ALA A 446 19.61 -40.77 -1.15
C ALA A 446 20.73 -39.84 -1.66
N SER A 447 21.99 -40.29 -1.62
CA SER A 447 23.14 -39.61 -2.20
C SER A 447 23.04 -39.39 -3.72
N ASP A 448 22.44 -40.30 -4.47
CA ASP A 448 22.37 -40.22 -5.93
C ASP A 448 21.25 -39.25 -6.36
N ILE A 449 20.17 -39.19 -5.59
CA ILE A 449 19.08 -38.21 -5.75
C ILE A 449 19.60 -36.81 -5.37
N LEU A 450 20.33 -36.70 -4.25
CA LEU A 450 21.01 -35.46 -3.87
C LEU A 450 22.07 -35.08 -4.91
N GLY A 451 22.75 -36.04 -5.55
CA GLY A 451 23.68 -35.80 -6.66
C GLY A 451 23.03 -35.08 -7.87
N VAL A 452 21.75 -35.31 -8.16
CA VAL A 452 21.02 -34.55 -9.19
C VAL A 452 20.91 -33.06 -8.81
N PHE A 453 20.73 -32.76 -7.52
CA PHE A 453 20.60 -31.41 -6.99
C PHE A 453 21.97 -30.73 -6.76
N PHE A 454 23.00 -31.48 -6.34
CA PHE A 454 24.28 -30.96 -5.86
C PHE A 454 25.48 -31.17 -6.82
N ASP A 455 25.45 -32.14 -7.73
CA ASP A 455 26.64 -32.56 -8.51
C ASP A 455 26.66 -32.00 -9.96
N GLU A 456 27.84 -31.66 -10.47
CA GLU A 456 28.05 -31.10 -11.83
C GLU A 456 27.95 -32.17 -12.92
N LYS A 457 28.10 -33.44 -12.56
CA LYS A 457 27.96 -34.57 -13.48
C LYS A 457 26.57 -35.16 -13.32
N MET A 458 25.81 -35.18 -14.41
CA MET A 458 24.61 -36.03 -14.56
C MET A 458 24.95 -37.41 -13.98
N PRO A 459 24.24 -37.90 -12.94
CA PRO A 459 24.51 -39.23 -12.42
C PRO A 459 24.29 -40.21 -13.57
N SER A 460 25.37 -40.90 -13.95
CA SER A 460 25.32 -41.94 -14.95
C SER A 460 24.46 -43.07 -14.40
N ILE A 461 23.19 -43.05 -14.80
CA ILE A 461 22.19 -44.10 -14.59
C ILE A 461 21.74 -44.19 -13.12
N ILE A 462 20.59 -43.57 -12.82
CA ILE A 462 19.79 -43.88 -11.64
C ILE A 462 19.22 -45.30 -11.85
N GLY A 463 20.03 -46.30 -11.53
CA GLY A 463 19.70 -47.71 -11.74
C GLY A 463 19.12 -48.33 -10.49
N THR A 464 17.81 -48.62 -10.50
CA THR A 464 17.20 -49.50 -9.50
C THR A 464 17.53 -50.95 -9.82
N GLN A 465 18.18 -51.66 -8.87
CA GLN A 465 18.35 -53.10 -8.96
C GLN A 465 17.10 -53.78 -8.39
N ALA A 466 16.37 -54.51 -9.24
CA ALA A 466 15.27 -55.37 -8.85
C ALA A 466 15.69 -56.83 -9.04
N GLN A 467 15.66 -57.63 -7.98
CA GLN A 467 15.92 -59.07 -8.04
C GLN A 467 14.64 -59.84 -7.69
N ILE A 468 14.32 -60.82 -8.53
CA ILE A 468 13.24 -61.78 -8.29
C ILE A 468 13.90 -63.10 -7.92
N ASN A 469 13.69 -63.53 -6.67
CA ASN A 469 14.22 -64.80 -6.21
C ASN A 469 13.16 -65.88 -6.42
N PHE A 470 13.56 -66.97 -7.10
CA PHE A 470 12.75 -68.15 -7.28
C PHE A 470 13.33 -69.30 -6.45
N GLY A 471 12.53 -69.87 -5.54
CA GLY A 471 12.84 -71.14 -4.91
C GLY A 471 12.15 -72.29 -5.66
N ARG A 472 12.93 -73.26 -6.15
CA ARG A 472 12.44 -74.64 -6.32
C ARG A 472 12.84 -75.40 -5.05
N GLY A 473 11.87 -76.02 -4.40
CA GLY A 473 12.12 -76.97 -3.30
C GLY A 473 13.03 -78.11 -3.72
#